data_AF-A0A1V0TQT6-F1
#
_entry.id   AF-A0A1V0TQT6-F1
#
_cell.length_a   1.000
_cell.length_b   1.000
_cell.length_c   1.000
_cell.angle_alpha   90.00
_cell.angle_beta   90.00
_cell.angle_gamma   90.00
#
_symmetry.space_group_name_H-M   'P 1'
#
loop_
_entity.id
_entity.type
_entity.pdbx_description
1 polymer ?
#
loop_
_entity_poly.entity_id
_entity_poly.type
_entity_poly.pdbx_seq_one_letter_code
_entity_poly.pdbx_strand_id
1 'polypeptide(L)' 'MPLALLALAISAFGIGTTEFVMMGLLPNVADDLGTSVPTAGHLVSAYALGVVIGPSAALCLGRRCGFLAVAPAARPVCFA' A
#
# COMPACT_ATOMS: atom_id res chain seq x y z
N MET A 1 0.66 -25.24 -8.64
CA MET A 1 1.31 -23.99 -8.16
C MET A 1 0.94 -23.79 -6.71
N PRO A 2 1.90 -23.57 -5.78
CA PRO A 2 1.59 -23.37 -4.37
C PRO A 2 0.68 -22.15 -4.19
N LEU A 3 -0.34 -22.29 -3.34
CA LEU A 3 -1.37 -21.27 -3.12
C LEU A 3 -0.79 -19.93 -2.64
N ALA A 4 0.33 -19.97 -1.90
CA ALA A 4 1.07 -18.79 -1.45
C ALA A 4 1.61 -17.94 -2.61
N LEU A 5 2.12 -18.55 -3.68
CA LEU A 5 2.60 -17.80 -4.85
C LEU A 5 1.44 -17.19 -5.64
N LEU A 6 0.28 -17.85 -5.68
CA LEU A 6 -0.91 -17.27 -6.30
C LEU A 6 -1.40 -16.04 -5.50
N ALA A 7 -1.46 -16.14 -4.17
CA ALA A 7 -1.81 -15.02 -3.30
C ALA A 7 -0.82 -13.85 -3.43
N LEU A 8 0.49 -14.15 -3.50
CA LEU A 8 1.53 -13.15 -3.74
C LEU A 8 1.35 -12.49 -5.12
N ALA A 9 1.12 -13.28 -6.17
CA ALA A 9 0.95 -12.78 -7.53
C ALA A 9 -0.28 -11.87 -7.68
N ILE A 10 -1.42 -12.28 -7.11
CA ILE A 10 -2.65 -11.46 -7.11
C ILE A 10 -2.41 -10.14 -6.37
N SER A 11 -1.72 -10.20 -5.21
CA SER A 11 -1.42 -8.99 -4.43
C SER A 11 -0.48 -8.06 -5.18
N ALA A 12 0.63 -8.58 -5.73
CA ALA A 12 1.58 -7.80 -6.50
C ALA A 12 0.95 -7.20 -7.77
N PHE A 13 0.08 -7.95 -8.43
CA PHE A 13 -0.68 -7.46 -9.59
C PHE A 13 -1.66 -6.35 -9.21
N GLY A 14 -2.42 -6.52 -8.13
CA GLY A 14 -3.32 -5.49 -7.61
C GLY A 14 -2.59 -4.20 -7.27
N ILE A 15 -1.47 -4.29 -6.55
CA ILE A 15 -0.64 -3.12 -6.21
C ILE A 15 -0.10 -2.46 -7.48
N GLY A 16 0.53 -3.24 -8.38
CA GLY A 16 1.09 -2.70 -9.61
C GLY A 16 0.04 -2.00 -10.47
N THR A 17 -1.14 -2.60 -10.65
CA THR A 17 -2.22 -1.99 -11.45
C THR A 17 -2.67 -0.64 -10.88
N THR A 18 -2.77 -0.51 -9.55
CA THR A 18 -3.13 0.79 -8.95
C THR A 18 -2.07 1.87 -9.18
N GLU A 19 -0.78 1.52 -9.17
CA GLU A 19 0.31 2.48 -9.41
C GLU A 19 0.39 2.92 -10.88
N PHE A 20 0.24 1.98 -11.82
CA PHE A 20 0.25 2.28 -13.25
C PHE A 20 -0.95 3.12 -13.68
N VAL A 21 -2.14 2.83 -13.14
CA VAL A 21 -3.35 3.62 -13.42
C VAL A 21 -3.20 5.05 -12.89
N MET A 22 -2.66 5.22 -11.69
CA MET A 22 -2.45 6.55 -11.09
C MET A 22 -1.47 7.42 -11.88
N MET A 23 -0.37 6.85 -12.42
CA MET A 23 0.52 7.61 -13.30
C MET A 23 -0.17 8.12 -14.56
N GLY A 24 -1.09 7.33 -15.14
CA GLY A 24 -1.88 7.74 -16.30
C GLY A 24 -2.92 8.81 -15.99
N LEU A 25 -3.44 8.83 -14.75
CA LEU A 25 -4.45 9.80 -14.30
C LEU A 25 -3.83 11.08 -13.72
N LEU A 26 -2.56 11.09 -13.36
CA LEU A 26 -1.90 12.23 -12.72
C LEU A 26 -2.00 13.54 -13.55
N PRO A 27 -1.89 13.53 -14.89
CA PRO A 27 -2.12 14.74 -15.69
C PRO A 27 -3.54 15.28 -15.58
N ASN A 28 -4.56 14.40 -15.58
CA ASN A 28 -5.96 14.82 -15.42
C ASN A 28 -6.19 15.42 -14.02
N VAL A 29 -5.58 14.84 -12.98
CA VAL A 29 -5.64 15.39 -11.62
C VAL A 29 -4.97 16.76 -11.55
N ALA A 30 -3.85 16.95 -12.25
CA ALA A 30 -3.16 18.23 -12.33
C ALA A 30 -4.04 19.28 -13.04
N ASP A 31 -4.68 18.92 -14.15
CA ASP A 31 -5.61 19.77 -14.90
C ASP A 31 -6.84 20.16 -14.06
N ASP A 32 -7.47 19.20 -13.36
CA ASP A 32 -8.63 19.44 -12.49
C ASP A 32 -8.29 20.38 -11.31
N LEU A 33 -7.06 20.30 -10.79
CA LEU A 33 -6.57 21.19 -9.72
C LEU A 33 -6.06 22.53 -10.26
N GLY A 34 -5.94 22.70 -11.58
CA GLY A 34 -5.31 23.87 -12.21
C GLY A 34 -3.83 24.03 -11.86
N THR A 35 -3.13 22.92 -11.56
CA THR A 35 -1.72 22.92 -11.15
C THR A 35 -0.83 22.18 -12.15
N SER A 36 0.48 22.35 -12.04
CA SER A 36 1.41 21.60 -12.88
C SER A 36 1.54 20.14 -12.42
N VAL A 37 1.78 19.21 -13.36
CA VAL A 37 2.04 17.79 -13.08
C VAL A 37 3.05 17.54 -11.95
N PRO A 38 4.24 18.20 -11.91
CA PRO A 38 5.17 18.01 -10.80
C PRO A 38 4.62 18.47 -9.45
N THR A 39 3.78 19.51 -9.41
CA THR A 39 3.10 19.96 -8.19
C THR A 39 2.07 18.94 -7.71
N ALA A 40 1.25 18.39 -8.62
CA ALA A 40 0.29 17.33 -8.31
C ALA A 40 0.99 16.06 -7.79
N GLY A 41 2.23 15.79 -8.24
CA GLY A 41 3.06 14.70 -7.74
C GLY A 41 3.38 14.75 -6.24
N HIS A 42 3.29 15.92 -5.59
CA HIS A 42 3.43 16.02 -4.14
C HIS A 42 2.32 15.28 -3.39
N LEU A 43 1.11 15.18 -3.97
CA LEU A 43 0.01 14.41 -3.39
C LEU A 43 0.35 12.91 -3.32
N VAL A 44 0.96 12.38 -4.39
CA VAL A 44 1.43 11.00 -4.44
C VAL A 44 2.55 10.77 -3.43
N SER A 45 3.46 11.73 -3.28
CA SER A 45 4.54 11.67 -2.29
C SER A 45 4.01 11.64 -0.84
N ALA A 46 3.01 12.46 -0.53
CA ALA A 46 2.34 12.47 0.78
C ALA A 46 1.61 11.13 1.05
N TYR A 47 0.95 10.56 0.04
CA TYR A 47 0.35 9.23 0.12
C TYR A 47 1.40 8.15 0.40
N ALA A 48 2.53 8.15 -0.31
CA ALA A 48 3.62 7.20 -0.10
C ALA A 48 4.16 7.24 1.34
N LEU A 49 4.31 8.44 1.92
CA LEU A 49 4.65 8.59 3.34
C LEU A 49 3.58 7.96 4.25
N GLY A 50 2.30 8.17 3.95
CA GLY A 50 1.19 7.52 4.66
C GLY A 50 1.25 5.99 4.60
N VAL A 51 1.54 5.42 3.43
CA VAL A 51 1.67 3.96 3.23
C VAL A 51 2.87 3.38 3.99
N VAL A 52 3.97 4.13 4.13
CA VAL A 52 5.12 3.67 4.93
C VAL A 52 4.86 3.81 6.42
N ILE A 53 4.34 4.94 6.86
CA ILE A 53 4.18 5.27 8.28
C ILE A 53 3.00 4.51 8.89
N GLY A 54 1.87 4.41 8.21
CA GLY A 54 0.63 3.82 8.74
C GLY A 54 0.81 2.38 9.25
N PRO A 55 1.20 1.42 8.39
CA PRO A 55 1.43 0.03 8.78
C PRO A 55 2.57 -0.10 9.80
N SER A 56 3.64 0.68 9.65
CA SER A 56 4.78 0.66 10.57
C SER A 56 4.37 1.12 11.98
N ALA A 57 3.57 2.18 12.08
CA ALA A 57 3.04 2.69 13.33
C ALA A 57 2.01 1.74 13.95
N ALA A 58 1.09 1.20 13.13
CA ALA A 58 0.10 0.22 13.56
C ALA A 58 0.76 -1.06 14.11
N LEU A 59 1.81 -1.55 13.44
CA LEU A 59 2.59 -2.69 13.90
C LEU A 59 3.34 -2.36 15.21
N CYS A 60 3.98 -1.20 15.29
CA CYS A 60 4.66 -0.74 16.51
C CYS A 60 3.70 -0.65 17.71
N LEU A 61 2.51 -0.10 17.50
CA LEU A 61 1.49 0.03 18.54
C LEU A 61 0.86 -1.31 18.91
N GLY A 62 0.57 -2.16 17.92
CA GLY A 62 0.05 -3.52 18.13
C GLY A 62 0.99 -4.39 18.95
N ARG A 63 2.31 -4.20 18.83
CA ARG A 63 3.31 -4.85 19.71
C ARG A 63 3.29 -4.33 21.15
N ARG A 64 2.91 -3.07 21.38
CA ARG A 64 2.88 -2.42 22.70
C ARG A 64 1.61 -2.72 23.50
N CYS A 65 0.47 -2.90 22.83
CA CYS A 65 -0.84 -3.08 23.48
C CYS A 65 -1.28 -4.54 23.69
N GLY A 66 -0.39 -5.52 23.52
CA GLY A 66 -0.75 -6.94 23.64
C GLY A 66 -1.42 -7.46 22.37
N PHE A 67 -0.63 -8.17 21.57
CA PHE A 67 -0.93 -8.73 20.25
C PHE A 67 -2.00 -9.85 20.24
N LEU A 68 -3.07 -9.74 21.03
CA LEU A 68 -4.12 -10.77 21.07
C LEU A 68 -5.34 -10.45 20.18
N ALA A 69 -5.48 -9.22 19.67
CA ALA A 69 -6.73 -8.76 19.05
C ALA A 69 -6.71 -8.52 17.53
N VAL A 70 -5.54 -8.58 16.87
CA VAL A 70 -5.44 -8.35 15.40
C VAL A 70 -4.62 -9.47 14.75
N ALA A 71 -5.00 -10.72 15.01
CA ALA A 71 -4.50 -11.85 14.24
C ALA A 71 -5.59 -12.91 14.05
N PRO A 72 -6.74 -12.63 13.40
CA PRO A 72 -7.46 -13.72 12.77
C PRO A 72 -6.67 -14.08 11.49
N ALA A 73 -5.99 -15.22 11.50
CA ALA A 73 -5.35 -15.87 10.34
C ALA A 73 -3.85 -15.65 10.06
N ALA A 74 -3.05 -15.20 11.03
CA ALA A 74 -1.61 -15.53 11.04
C ALA A 74 -1.39 -16.98 11.51
N ARG A 75 -1.97 -17.95 10.77
CA ARG A 75 -1.52 -19.34 10.83
C ARG A 75 -0.20 -19.46 10.05
N PRO A 76 0.69 -20.38 10.47
CA PRO A 76 2.10 -20.35 10.10
C PRO A 76 2.27 -20.73 8.63
N VAL A 77 2.29 -19.73 7.77
CA VAL A 77 3.18 -19.71 6.59
C VAL A 77 4.44 -18.92 6.98
N CYS A 78 4.97 -19.22 8.17
CA CYS A 78 6.33 -18.89 8.52
C CYS A 78 7.25 -19.84 7.74
N PHE A 79 7.97 -19.29 6.77
CA PHE A 79 9.39 -19.59 6.58
C PHE A 79 9.75 -21.08 6.63
N ALA A 80 9.21 -21.86 5.69
CA ALA A 80 9.75 -23.15 5.28
C ALA A 80 9.93 -23.12 3.75
#